data_AF-A0A0Q3JIC8-F1
#
_entry.id   AF-A0A0Q3JIC8-F1
#
_cell.length_a   1.000
_cell.length_b   1.000
_cell.length_c   1.000
_cell.angle_alpha   90.00
_cell.angle_beta   90.00
_cell.angle_gamma   90.00
#
_symmetry.space_group_name_H-M   'P 1'
#
loop_
_entity.id
_entity.type
_entity.pdbx_description
1 polymer ?
#
loop_
_entity_poly.entity_id
_entity_poly.type
_entity_poly.pdbx_seq_one_letter_code
_entity_poly.pdbx_strand_id
1 'polypeptide(L)'
;MLACGLATHFVHLNCFFFQRMSLLEESLKKVDTSDPFEVCGIIDQFSQQPSLKESSTLNRLEVINKCFSERTVEEIISALNRKLQVRLMDG
;
A
#
# COMPACT_ATOMS: atom_id res chain seq x y z
N MET A 1 -0.43 -1.07 0.08
CA MET A 1 -0.05 -1.50 -1.28
C MET A 1 0.63 -0.36 -2.02
N LEU A 2 -0.04 0.77 -2.25
CA LEU A 2 0.57 1.93 -2.94
C LEU A 2 1.86 2.42 -2.24
N ALA A 3 1.78 2.80 -0.97
CA ALA A 3 2.94 3.34 -0.22
C ALA A 3 4.08 2.33 0.04
N CYS A 4 3.86 1.02 -0.17
CA CYS A 4 4.92 0.01 -0.13
C CYS A 4 5.34 -0.48 -1.53
N GLY A 5 4.92 0.19 -2.60
CA GLY A 5 5.32 -0.12 -3.97
C GLY A 5 4.70 -1.38 -4.59
N LEU A 6 3.69 -1.99 -3.94
CA LEU A 6 2.99 -3.17 -4.46
C LEU A 6 1.89 -2.81 -5.47
N ALA A 7 1.40 -1.58 -5.43
CA ALA A 7 0.47 -1.05 -6.42
C ALA A 7 1.06 0.24 -6.99
N THR A 8 0.77 0.52 -8.26
CA THR A 8 1.20 1.76 -8.94
C THR A 8 0.21 2.90 -8.73
N HIS A 9 -1.07 2.59 -8.58
CA HIS A 9 -2.17 3.55 -8.47
C HIS A 9 -3.16 3.15 -7.38
N PHE A 10 -3.95 4.11 -6.91
CA PHE A 10 -5.05 3.87 -5.96
C PHE A 10 -6.26 4.70 -6.37
N VAL A 11 -7.41 4.05 -6.52
CA VAL A 11 -8.69 4.70 -6.82
C VAL A 11 -9.64 4.39 -5.67
N HIS A 12 -10.10 5.42 -4.97
CA HIS A 12 -11.04 5.25 -3.87
C HIS A 12 -12.40 4.82 -4.41
N LEU A 13 -13.04 3.81 -3.82
CA LEU A 13 -14.38 3.36 -4.20
C LEU A 13 -15.38 3.70 -3.09
N ASN A 14 -16.12 4.79 -3.24
CA ASN A 14 -17.32 5.11 -2.45
C ASN A 14 -18.49 5.40 -3.41
N CYS A 15 -19.71 5.65 -2.93
CA CYS A 15 -20.87 5.89 -3.82
C CYS A 15 -20.63 6.99 -4.89
N PHE A 16 -19.92 8.07 -4.56
CA PHE A 16 -19.58 9.12 -5.51
C PHE A 16 -18.48 8.68 -6.50
N PHE A 17 -17.49 7.92 -6.01
CA PHE A 17 -16.39 7.44 -6.83
C PHE A 17 -16.69 6.17 -7.64
N PHE A 18 -17.78 5.44 -7.36
CA PHE A 18 -18.21 4.30 -8.19
C PHE A 18 -18.51 4.76 -9.62
N GLN A 19 -19.13 5.92 -9.78
CA GLN A 19 -19.35 6.54 -11.10
C GLN A 19 -18.02 6.91 -11.79
N ARG A 20 -17.01 7.35 -11.02
CA ARG A 20 -15.66 7.61 -11.56
C ARG A 20 -14.93 6.33 -11.99
N MET A 21 -15.18 5.21 -11.32
CA MET A 21 -14.63 3.91 -11.74
C MET A 21 -15.23 3.44 -13.07
N SER A 22 -16.54 3.59 -13.27
CA SER A 22 -17.17 3.31 -14.58
C SER A 22 -16.56 4.17 -15.70
N LEU A 23 -16.29 5.45 -15.42
CA LEU A 23 -15.65 6.35 -16.38
C LEU A 23 -14.19 5.98 -16.67
N LEU A 24 -13.44 5.52 -15.66
CA LEU A 24 -12.09 4.99 -15.85
C LEU A 24 -12.11 3.77 -16.76
N GLU A 25 -12.99 2.81 -16.49
CA GLU A 25 -13.14 1.60 -17.31
C GLU A 25 -13.53 1.94 -18.75
N GLU A 26 -14.47 2.86 -18.95
CA GLU A 26 -14.88 3.33 -20.27
C GLU A 26 -13.73 4.05 -21.00
N SER A 27 -12.97 4.89 -20.30
CA SER A 27 -11.82 5.60 -20.87
C SER A 27 -10.74 4.62 -21.32
N LEU A 28 -10.43 3.61 -20.50
CA LEU A 28 -9.46 2.55 -20.83
C LEU A 28 -9.92 1.69 -22.02
N LYS A 29 -11.23 1.41 -22.16
CA LYS A 29 -11.77 0.67 -23.31
C LYS A 29 -11.65 1.43 -24.63
N LYS A 30 -11.63 2.76 -24.60
CA LYS A 30 -11.55 3.62 -25.78
C LYS A 30 -10.12 3.88 -26.26
N VAL A 31 -9.13 3.47 -25.47
CA VAL A 31 -7.73 3.57 -25.86
C VAL A 31 -7.46 2.61 -27.01
N ASP A 32 -7.14 3.17 -28.19
CA ASP A 32 -6.80 2.43 -29.40
C ASP A 32 -5.30 2.56 -29.73
N THR A 33 -4.47 2.60 -28.69
CA THR A 33 -3.01 2.68 -28.81
C THR A 33 -2.35 1.56 -28.02
N SER A 34 -1.16 1.16 -28.47
CA SER A 34 -0.29 0.26 -27.71
C SER A 34 0.69 1.03 -26.81
N ASP A 35 0.59 2.37 -26.74
CA ASP A 35 1.45 3.19 -25.90
C ASP A 35 1.10 3.04 -24.41
N PRO A 36 1.97 2.45 -23.58
CA PRO A 36 1.72 2.34 -22.15
C PRO A 36 1.65 3.69 -21.43
N PHE A 37 2.24 4.76 -21.98
CA PHE A 37 2.22 6.08 -21.36
C PHE A 37 0.84 6.74 -21.45
N GLU A 38 0.10 6.54 -22.55
CA GLU A 38 -1.29 7.01 -22.64
C GLU A 38 -2.20 6.30 -21.62
N VAL A 39 -2.03 4.98 -21.46
CA VAL A 39 -2.77 4.20 -20.47
C VAL A 39 -2.45 4.68 -19.05
N CYS A 40 -1.18 4.92 -18.73
CA CYS A 40 -0.78 5.47 -17.43
C CYS A 40 -1.41 6.84 -17.19
N GLY A 41 -1.34 7.74 -18.18
CA GLY A 41 -1.92 9.08 -18.10
C GLY A 41 -3.43 9.05 -17.84
N ILE A 42 -4.16 8.07 -18.37
CA ILE A 42 -5.58 7.87 -18.06
C ILE A 42 -5.76 7.45 -16.61
N ILE A 43 -5.05 6.41 -16.14
CA ILE A 43 -5.19 5.92 -14.76
C ILE A 43 -4.82 7.01 -13.74
N ASP A 44 -3.80 7.82 -14.03
CA ASP A 44 -3.36 8.95 -13.20
C ASP A 44 -4.47 9.97 -12.95
N GLN A 45 -5.32 10.25 -13.94
CA GLN A 45 -6.44 11.20 -13.80
C GLN A 45 -7.49 10.75 -12.77
N PHE A 46 -7.60 9.44 -12.52
CA PHE A 46 -8.54 8.86 -11.56
C PHE A 46 -7.87 8.47 -10.24
N SER A 47 -6.54 8.47 -10.22
CA SER A 47 -5.75 8.05 -9.08
C SER A 47 -5.72 9.10 -7.98
N GLN A 48 -5.57 8.63 -6.75
CA GLN A 48 -5.54 9.43 -5.54
C GLN A 48 -4.42 8.94 -4.64
N GLN A 49 -3.84 9.85 -3.88
CA GLN A 49 -2.91 9.48 -2.83
C GLN A 49 -3.70 9.18 -1.54
N PRO A 50 -3.73 7.92 -1.07
CA PRO A 50 -4.41 7.57 0.16
C PRO A 50 -3.64 8.10 1.37
N SER A 51 -4.35 8.61 2.37
CA SER A 51 -3.77 8.91 3.67
C SER A 51 -3.37 7.63 4.39
N LEU A 52 -2.15 7.57 4.93
CA LEU A 52 -1.72 6.47 5.77
C LEU A 52 -2.47 6.51 7.11
N LYS A 53 -3.16 5.42 7.46
CA LYS A 53 -3.75 5.27 8.79
C LYS A 53 -2.63 5.23 9.84
N GLU A 54 -2.87 5.81 11.02
CA GLU A 54 -1.92 5.77 12.14
C GLU A 54 -1.58 4.34 12.57
N SER A 55 -2.54 3.42 12.46
CA SER A 55 -2.34 1.99 12.71
C SER A 55 -1.73 1.21 11.54
N SER A 56 -1.29 1.89 10.48
CA SER A 56 -0.73 1.21 9.32
C SER A 56 0.54 0.45 9.66
N THR A 57 0.70 -0.72 9.04
CA THR A 57 1.89 -1.56 9.18
C THR A 57 3.17 -0.82 8.77
N LEU A 58 3.03 0.18 7.88
CA LEU A 58 4.12 1.04 7.42
C LEU A 58 4.73 1.87 8.55
N ASN A 59 3.93 2.35 9.50
CA ASN A 59 4.45 3.07 10.67
C ASN A 59 5.30 2.17 11.58
N ARG A 60 5.18 0.85 11.43
CA ARG A 60 5.95 -0.15 12.17
C ARG A 60 7.07 -0.77 11.33
N LEU A 61 7.29 -0.29 10.10
CA LEU A 61 8.19 -0.93 9.14
C LEU A 61 9.64 -1.00 9.64
N GLU A 62 10.14 0.04 10.29
CA GLU A 62 11.48 0.04 10.88
C GLU A 62 11.64 -1.10 11.91
N VAL A 63 10.65 -1.26 12.79
CA VAL A 63 10.65 -2.33 13.79
C VAL A 63 10.55 -3.70 13.13
N ILE A 64 9.73 -3.83 12.09
CA ILE A 64 9.60 -5.06 11.31
C ILE A 64 10.95 -5.42 10.66
N ASN A 65 11.56 -4.48 9.93
CA ASN A 65 12.86 -4.69 9.28
C ASN A 65 13.93 -5.10 10.28
N LYS A 66 13.97 -4.48 11.46
CA LYS A 66 14.91 -4.84 12.53
C LYS A 66 14.70 -6.27 13.06
N CYS A 67 13.45 -6.71 13.22
CA CYS A 67 13.19 -8.08 13.71
C CYS A 67 13.46 -9.14 12.64
N PHE A 68 13.19 -8.82 11.37
CA PHE A 68 13.34 -9.75 10.23
C PHE A 68 14.75 -9.72 9.60
N SER A 69 15.67 -8.90 10.10
CA SER A 69 17.07 -8.88 9.66
C SER A 69 17.97 -9.92 10.35
N GLU A 70 17.44 -10.65 11.33
CA GLU A 70 18.18 -11.73 12.00
C GLU A 70 18.41 -12.91 11.04
N ARG A 71 19.41 -13.76 11.31
CA ARG A 71 19.86 -14.78 10.33
C ARG A 71 19.01 -16.03 10.34
N THR A 72 18.44 -16.40 11.49
CA THR A 72 17.61 -17.60 11.61
C THR A 72 16.20 -17.28 12.09
N VAL A 73 15.28 -18.21 11.84
CA VAL A 73 13.88 -18.06 12.26
C VAL A 73 13.76 -17.97 13.79
N GLU A 74 14.57 -18.72 14.53
CA GLU A 74 14.62 -18.68 16.01
C GLU A 74 15.05 -17.31 16.52
N GLU A 75 16.03 -16.68 15.87
CA GLU A 75 16.49 -15.33 16.20
C GLU A 75 15.43 -14.28 15.87
N ILE A 76 14.75 -14.40 14.72
CA ILE A 76 13.61 -13.54 14.34
C ILE A 76 12.50 -13.63 15.40
N ILE A 77 12.10 -14.84 15.79
CA ILE A 77 11.07 -15.06 16.82
C ILE A 77 11.50 -14.44 18.15
N SER A 78 12.77 -14.63 18.54
CA SER A 78 13.32 -14.03 19.76
C SER A 78 13.30 -12.50 19.72
N ALA A 79 13.64 -11.89 18.58
CA ALA A 79 13.57 -10.44 18.37
C ALA A 79 12.14 -9.89 18.46
N LEU A 80 11.17 -10.60 17.86
CA LEU A 80 9.75 -10.26 17.95
C LEU A 80 9.24 -10.32 19.41
N ASN A 81 9.57 -11.38 20.14
CA ASN A 81 9.15 -11.56 21.53
C ASN A 81 9.69 -10.46 22.45
N ARG A 82 10.97 -10.06 22.29
CA ARG A 82 11.55 -8.92 23.03
C ARG A 82 10.75 -7.63 22.80
N LYS A 83 10.30 -7.37 21.57
CA LYS A 83 9.49 -6.18 21.24
C LYS A 83 8.07 -6.24 21.80
N LEU A 84 7.50 -7.42 21.99
CA LEU A 84 6.19 -7.61 22.64
C LEU A 84 6.28 -7.42 24.16
N GLN A 85 7.34 -7.92 24.81
CA GLN A 85 7.54 -7.77 26.25
C GLN A 85 7.76 -6.32 26.69
N VAL A 86 8.52 -5.54 25.92
CA VAL A 86 8.72 -4.09 26.20
C VAL A 86 7.38 -3.35 26.25
N ARG A 87 6.43 -3.66 25.36
CA ARG A 87 5.11 -3.00 25.34
C ARG A 87 4.23 -3.31 26.56
N LEU A 88 4.50 -4.40 27.28
CA LEU A 88 3.75 -4.76 28.49
C LEU A 88 4.28 -4.06 29.75
N MET A 89 5.46 -3.43 29.67
CA MET A 89 6.02 -2.63 30.77
C MET A 89 5.79 -1.12 30.62
N ASP A 90 5.42 -0.65 29.42
CA ASP A 90 5.12 0.75 29.11
C ASP A 90 3.61 1.08 29.19
N GLY A 91 2.79 0.19 29.78
CA GLY A 91 1.33 0.29 29.89
C GLY A 91 0.84 0.40 31.33
#